data_AF-A0A7R9BCW4-F1
#
_entry.id   AF-A0A7R9BCW4-F1
#
_cell.length_a   1.000
_cell.length_b   1.000
_cell.length_c   1.000
_cell.angle_alpha   90.00
_cell.angle_beta   90.00
_cell.angle_gamma   90.00
#
_symmetry.space_group_name_H-M   'P 1'
#
loop_
_entity.id
_entity.type
_entity.pdbx_description
1 polymer ?
#
loop_
_entity_poly.entity_id
_entity_poly.type
_entity_poly.pdbx_seq_one_letter_code
_entity_poly.pdbx_strand_id
1 'polypeptide(L)' 'MENWGLVTYRERNILLVEGVTPFSYKRFVLQVIAHEFAHKWFGNLVSPLSWRYLWISEGFARYFQYFTPAEVITD' A
#
# COMPACT_ATOMS: atom_id res chain seq x y z
N MET A 1 -5.44 6.11 -0.34
CA MET A 1 -5.18 7.30 -1.19
C MET A 1 -3.86 7.88 -0.77
N GLU A 2 -3.02 8.06 -1.77
CA GLU A 2 -1.58 8.10 -1.72
C GLU A 2 -1.00 9.51 -1.59
N ASN A 3 -1.83 10.49 -1.23
CA ASN A 3 -1.45 11.90 -1.09
C ASN A 3 -0.10 12.05 -0.35
N TRP A 4 0.83 12.80 -0.94
CA TRP A 4 2.18 12.90 -0.41
C TRP A 4 2.19 13.63 0.92
N GLY A 5 2.74 12.99 1.96
CA GLY A 5 2.80 13.54 3.32
C GLY A 5 1.52 13.33 4.14
N LEU A 6 0.44 12.84 3.53
CA LEU A 6 -0.83 12.56 4.23
C LEU A 6 -1.59 11.40 3.55
N VAL A 7 -1.11 10.17 3.74
CA VAL A 7 -1.85 8.99 3.24
C VAL A 7 -3.16 8.87 4.01
N THR A 8 -4.28 8.74 3.30
CA THR A 8 -5.59 8.54 3.92
C THR A 8 -6.08 7.12 3.70
N TYR A 9 -6.64 6.55 4.76
CA TYR A 9 -7.20 5.20 4.80
C TYR A 9 -8.64 5.25 5.27
N ARG A 10 -9.45 4.29 4.84
CA ARG A 10 -10.69 3.96 5.55
C ARG A 10 -10.30 3.31 6.87
N GLU A 11 -11.01 3.58 7.97
CA GLU A 11 -10.70 3.04 9.30
C GLU A 11 -10.49 1.53 9.29
N ARG A 12 -11.40 0.81 8.62
CA ARG A 12 -11.29 -0.64 8.43
C ARG A 12 -9.92 -1.02 7.83
N ASN A 13 -9.34 -0.25 6.91
CA ASN A 13 -8.10 -0.61 6.24
C ASN A 13 -6.82 -0.26 7.04
N ILE A 14 -6.91 0.25 8.27
CA ILE A 14 -5.72 0.68 9.04
C ILE A 14 -5.77 0.32 10.53
N LEU A 15 -6.95 0.29 11.15
CA LEU A 15 -7.06 0.06 12.59
C LEU A 15 -6.90 -1.43 12.92
N LEU A 16 -6.00 -1.73 13.86
CA LEU A 16 -5.75 -3.06 14.39
C LEU A 16 -6.01 -3.04 15.90
N VAL A 17 -6.78 -4.02 16.38
CA VAL A 17 -7.10 -4.19 17.80
C VAL A 17 -6.55 -5.54 18.26
N GLU A 18 -5.73 -5.52 19.31
CA GLU A 18 -5.16 -6.73 19.88
C GLU A 18 -6.24 -7.67 20.43
N GLY A 19 -6.06 -8.98 20.25
CA GLY A 19 -7.05 -9.99 20.64
C GLY A 19 -8.33 -10.04 19.78
N VAL A 20 -8.59 -9.02 18.95
CA VAL A 20 -9.80 -8.94 18.10
C VAL A 20 -9.46 -9.13 16.63
N THR A 21 -8.41 -8.47 16.14
CA THR A 21 -8.08 -8.47 14.72
C THR A 21 -7.31 -9.72 14.31
N PRO A 22 -7.83 -10.54 13.38
CA PRO A 22 -7.17 -11.77 12.96
C PRO A 22 -5.91 -11.47 12.14
N PHE A 23 -4.97 -12.42 12.12
CA PHE A 23 -3.70 -12.27 11.40
C PHE A 23 -3.88 -11.99 9.90
N SER A 24 -4.85 -12.63 9.26
CA SER A 24 -5.20 -12.37 7.85
C SER A 24 -5.53 -10.90 7.60
N TYR A 25 -6.19 -10.26 8.55
CA TYR A 25 -6.52 -8.84 8.47
C TYR A 25 -5.32 -7.94 8.75
N LYS A 26 -4.46 -8.30 9.70
CA LYS A 26 -3.18 -7.62 9.91
C LYS A 26 -2.34 -7.62 8.63
N ARG A 27 -2.28 -8.77 7.94
CA ARG A 27 -1.60 -8.89 6.65
C ARG A 27 -2.26 -8.03 5.56
N PHE A 28 -3.59 -7.98 5.50
CA PHE A 28 -4.30 -7.10 4.58
C PHE A 28 -3.97 -5.62 4.85
N VAL A 29 -3.97 -5.17 6.11
CA VAL A 29 -3.60 -3.79 6.47
C VAL A 29 -2.16 -3.49 6.03
N LEU A 30 -1.22 -4.40 6.29
CA LEU A 30 0.17 -4.24 5.82
C LEU A 30 0.26 -4.12 4.29
N GLN A 31 -0.49 -4.93 3.55
CA GLN A 31 -0.57 -4.84 2.09
C GLN A 31 -1.08 -3.47 1.62
N VAL A 32 -2.14 -2.93 2.25
CA VAL A 32 -2.65 -1.60 1.89
C VAL A 32 -1.62 -0.52 2.21
N ILE A 33 -0.95 -0.59 3.37
CA ILE A 33 0.13 0.35 3.71
C ILE A 33 1.24 0.27 2.66
N ALA A 34 1.69 -0.93 2.30
CA ALA A 34 2.75 -1.13 1.31
C ALA A 34 2.38 -0.56 -0.07
N HIS A 35 1.14 -0.76 -0.54
CA HIS A 35 0.64 -0.18 -1.79
C HIS A 35 0.74 1.36 -1.77
N GLU A 36 0.22 1.98 -0.72
CA GLU A 36 0.15 3.45 -0.61
C GLU A 36 1.52 4.09 -0.36
N PHE A 37 2.46 3.34 0.26
CA PHE A 37 3.84 3.78 0.44
C PHE A 37 4.66 3.62 -0.85
N ALA A 38 4.42 2.58 -1.64
CA ALA A 38 5.05 2.43 -2.94
C ALA A 38 4.73 3.62 -3.86
N HIS A 39 3.52 4.17 -3.75
CA HIS A 39 3.14 5.38 -4.48
C HIS A 39 3.99 6.62 -4.18
N LYS A 40 4.71 6.67 -3.04
CA LYS A 40 5.66 7.77 -2.76
C LYS A 40 6.77 7.84 -3.80
N TRP A 41 7.17 6.70 -4.36
CA TRP A 41 8.09 6.62 -5.50
C TRP A 41 7.32 6.55 -6.82
N PHE A 42 6.35 5.64 -6.96
CA PHE A 42 5.65 5.34 -8.20
C PHE A 42 4.25 5.94 -8.22
N GLY A 43 4.13 7.16 -8.75
CA GLY A 43 2.89 7.95 -8.72
C GLY A 43 3.17 9.37 -8.27
N ASN A 44 3.94 9.52 -7.18
CA ASN A 44 4.27 10.82 -6.60
C ASN A 44 5.63 11.36 -7.08
N LEU A 45 6.75 10.67 -6.80
CA LEU A 45 8.08 11.10 -7.26
C LEU A 45 8.23 10.93 -8.78
N VAL A 46 7.78 9.79 -9.30
CA VAL A 46 7.69 9.50 -10.73
C VAL A 46 6.22 9.36 -11.10
N SER A 47 5.65 10.43 -11.67
CA SER A 47 4.24 10.48 -12.07
C SER A 47 4.05 10.10 -13.54
N PRO A 48 2.95 9.41 -13.90
CA PRO A 48 2.65 9.12 -15.29
C PRO A 48 2.35 10.41 -16.07
N LEU A 49 2.88 10.50 -17.29
CA LEU A 49 2.64 11.67 -18.17
C LEU A 49 1.16 11.82 -18.57
N SER A 50 0.41 10.71 -18.58
CA SER A 50 -0.99 10.66 -18.95
C SER A 50 -1.63 9.42 -18.32
N TRP A 51 -2.95 9.43 -18.14
CA TRP A 51 -3.75 8.30 -17.64
C TRP A 51 -3.57 7.01 -18.45
N ARG A 52 -3.17 7.10 -19.72
CA ARG A 52 -2.76 5.93 -20.53
C ARG A 52 -1.65 5.11 -19.87
N TYR A 53 -0.81 5.76 -19.07
CA TYR A 53 0.33 5.15 -18.36
C TYR A 53 0.07 4.97 -16.87
N LEU A 54 -1.21 4.98 -16.43
CA LEU A 54 -1.57 4.79 -15.02
C LEU A 54 -0.98 3.52 -14.41
N TRP A 55 -0.75 2.49 -15.22
CA TRP A 55 -0.11 1.25 -14.80
C TRP A 55 1.30 1.44 -14.21
N ILE A 56 2.02 2.52 -14.54
CA ILE A 56 3.32 2.84 -13.93
C ILE A 56 3.14 3.16 -12.44
N SER A 57 2.04 3.80 -12.06
CA SER A 57 1.71 4.06 -10.66
C SER A 57 1.12 2.81 -10.01
N GLU A 58 -0.05 2.38 -10.49
CA GLU A 58 -0.83 1.32 -9.85
C GLU A 58 -0.20 -0.06 -9.98
N GLY A 59 0.47 -0.35 -11.09
CA GLY A 59 1.12 -1.64 -11.32
C GLY A 59 2.32 -1.86 -10.41
N PHE A 60 3.18 -0.85 -10.26
CA PHE A 60 4.30 -0.92 -9.32
C PHE A 60 3.80 -0.94 -7.87
N ALA A 61 2.82 -0.11 -7.52
CA ALA A 61 2.22 -0.16 -6.18
C ALA A 61 1.62 -1.55 -5.86
N ARG A 62 0.93 -2.15 -6.84
CA ARG A 62 0.37 -3.50 -6.72
C ARG A 62 1.45 -4.59 -6.63
N TYR A 63 2.60 -4.42 -7.28
CA TYR A 63 3.74 -5.33 -7.11
C TYR A 63 4.28 -5.27 -5.67
N PHE A 64 4.59 -4.05 -5.19
CA PHE A 64 5.12 -3.84 -3.84
C PHE A 64 4.12 -4.22 -2.73
N GLN A 65 2.82 -4.13 -3.01
CA GLN A 65 1.77 -4.65 -2.13
C GLN A 65 2.00 -6.12 -1.73
N TYR A 66 2.58 -6.96 -2.59
CA TYR A 66 2.87 -8.36 -2.26
C TYR A 66 4.33 -8.60 -1.90
N PHE A 67 5.25 -7.93 -2.60
CA PHE A 67 6.67 -8.06 -2.36
C PHE A 67 7.05 -7.61 -0.95
N THR A 68 6.65 -6.41 -0.53
CA THR A 68 7.04 -5.87 0.78
C THR A 68 6.57 -6.72 1.96
N PRO A 69 5.30 -7.18 2.05
CA PRO A 69 4.89 -8.08 3.13
C PRO A 69 5.62 -9.42 3.14
N ALA A 70 6.04 -9.95 1.98
CA ALA A 70 6.81 -11.19 1.92
C ALA A 70 8.22 -11.03 2.49
N GLU A 71 8.83 -9.85 2.35
CA GLU A 71 10.15 -9.52 2.91
C GLU A 71 10.09 -9.12 4.39
N VAL A 72 8.98 -8.49 4.83
CA VAL A 72 8.86 -7.97 6.21
C VAL A 72 8.28 -9.00 7.18
N ILE A 73 7.37 -9.85 6.71
CA ILE A 73 6.82 -10.95 7.52
C ILE A 73 7.68 -12.19 7.24
N THR A 74 8.87 -12.23 7.85
CA THR A 74 9.68 -13.43 7.95
C THR A 74 9.37 -14.10 9.29
N ASP A 75 8.60 -15.18 9.25
CA ASP A 75 8.16 -16.04 10.37
C ASP A 75 7.55 -15.33 11.61
#